data_AF-A0A7G8P6P0-F1
#
_entry.id   AF-A0A7G8P6P0-F1
#
_cell.length_a   1.000
_cell.length_b   1.000
_cell.length_c   1.000
_cell.angle_alpha   90.00
_cell.angle_beta   90.00
_cell.angle_gamma   90.00
#
_symmetry.space_group_name_H-M   'P 1'
#
loop_
_entity.id
_entity.type
_entity.pdbx_description
1 polymer ?
#
loop_
_entity_poly.entity_id
_entity_poly.type
_entity_poly.pdbx_seq_one_letter_code
_entity_poly.pdbx_strand_id
1 'polypeptide(L)'
;MARNRRHSRIDANDLAGYGSVANGTVNVDKAARGLGASKTAVRQAIRQAEAAQSNTFYRRISGQREADSAEGTSTRGMLQAVFGRGPRGGAVNARAAAQSLGVSPGTVRRWAAGTQKPSPGRLAAIRQAARRTTTTKRGRRGATADFRASTQGSQALRGGSKIWVSGEQGVGGYEQGYARDRRVATDISPSEIEAMLRAYEDGGDSGLRDWMREFFDDKYVDGWDFVTIDDFGIGTPE
;
A
#
# COMPACT_ATOMS: atom_id res chain seq x y z
N MET A 1 -13.35 -14.74 -35.20
CA MET A 1 -13.55 -13.32 -34.83
C MET A 1 -13.48 -13.20 -33.31
N ALA A 2 -12.35 -12.76 -32.76
CA ALA A 2 -12.20 -12.59 -31.33
C ALA A 2 -13.00 -11.36 -30.87
N ARG A 3 -13.98 -11.60 -29.99
CA ARG A 3 -14.80 -10.55 -29.37
C ARG A 3 -13.86 -9.57 -28.64
N ASN A 4 -13.80 -8.34 -29.15
CA ASN A 4 -13.14 -7.21 -28.52
C ASN A 4 -13.90 -6.88 -27.23
N ARG A 5 -13.57 -7.57 -26.12
CA ARG A 5 -14.05 -7.21 -24.78
C ARG A 5 -13.44 -5.85 -24.48
N ARG A 6 -14.25 -4.79 -24.54
CA ARG A 6 -13.91 -3.50 -23.93
C ARG A 6 -13.45 -3.79 -22.49
N HIS A 7 -12.14 -3.72 -22.24
CA HIS A 7 -11.61 -3.76 -20.88
C HIS A 7 -12.25 -2.59 -20.15
N SER A 8 -13.10 -2.88 -19.16
CA SER A 8 -13.90 -1.85 -18.48
C SER A 8 -13.05 -1.00 -17.53
N ARG A 9 -11.79 -1.39 -17.29
CA ARG A 9 -10.76 -0.60 -16.61
C ARG A 9 -9.39 -1.18 -16.94
N ILE A 10 -8.40 -0.31 -17.13
CA ILE A 10 -6.98 -0.70 -17.18
C ILE A 10 -6.52 -0.86 -15.73
N ASP A 11 -5.92 -1.99 -15.38
CA ASP A 11 -5.36 -2.25 -14.04
C ASP A 11 -3.83 -2.43 -14.03
N ALA A 12 -3.25 -2.77 -12.87
CA ALA A 12 -1.80 -2.92 -12.73
C ALA A 12 -1.24 -4.06 -13.59
N ASN A 13 -1.99 -5.14 -13.78
CA ASN A 13 -1.55 -6.30 -14.56
C ASN A 13 -1.59 -6.00 -16.06
N ASP A 14 -2.59 -5.22 -16.51
CA ASP A 14 -2.60 -4.69 -17.88
C ASP A 14 -1.37 -3.82 -18.18
N LEU A 15 -0.86 -3.09 -17.17
CA LEU A 15 0.30 -2.20 -17.30
C LEU A 15 1.64 -2.96 -17.22
N ALA A 16 1.68 -4.11 -16.54
CA ALA A 16 2.88 -4.92 -16.35
C ALA A 16 3.51 -5.38 -17.68
N GLY A 17 2.70 -5.52 -18.74
CA GLY A 17 3.18 -5.78 -20.11
C GLY A 17 3.94 -4.62 -20.76
N TYR A 18 4.01 -3.45 -20.12
CA TYR A 18 4.56 -2.20 -20.67
C TYR A 18 5.62 -1.54 -19.78
N GLY A 19 6.04 -2.17 -18.69
CA GLY A 19 7.04 -1.72 -17.74
C GLY A 19 6.69 -2.14 -16.32
N SER A 20 7.56 -1.84 -15.35
CA SER A 20 7.29 -2.14 -13.95
C SER A 20 6.43 -1.04 -13.32
N VAL A 21 5.26 -1.42 -12.82
CA VAL A 21 4.38 -0.57 -12.02
C VAL A 21 5.02 -0.29 -10.67
N ALA A 22 5.65 -1.30 -10.07
CA ALA A 22 6.35 -1.14 -8.79
C ALA A 22 7.50 -0.14 -8.89
N ASN A 23 8.24 -0.13 -10.01
CA ASN A 23 9.40 0.73 -10.22
C ASN A 23 9.06 2.05 -10.94
N GLY A 24 7.79 2.29 -11.29
CA GLY A 24 7.37 3.52 -11.97
C GLY A 24 7.91 3.67 -13.39
N THR A 25 8.21 2.56 -14.07
CA THR A 25 8.87 2.54 -15.39
C THR A 25 7.93 2.25 -16.56
N VAL A 26 6.61 2.21 -16.31
CA VAL A 26 5.60 1.94 -17.34
C VAL A 26 5.70 2.93 -18.50
N ASN A 27 5.92 2.42 -19.71
CA ASN A 27 5.96 3.22 -20.93
C ASN A 27 4.54 3.59 -21.39
N VAL A 28 4.11 4.80 -21.08
CA VAL A 28 2.75 5.32 -21.38
C VAL A 28 2.41 5.22 -22.88
N ASP A 29 3.37 5.45 -23.77
CA ASP A 29 3.15 5.49 -25.21
C ASP A 29 3.02 4.09 -25.82
N LYS A 30 3.80 3.13 -25.31
CA LYS A 30 3.68 1.71 -25.66
C LYS A 30 2.37 1.13 -25.10
N ALA A 31 2.06 1.44 -23.84
CA ALA A 31 0.83 1.00 -23.18
C ALA A 31 -0.43 1.54 -23.87
N ALA A 32 -0.48 2.84 -24.20
CA ALA A 32 -1.64 3.43 -24.87
C ALA A 32 -1.92 2.76 -26.24
N ARG A 33 -0.87 2.49 -27.02
CA ARG A 33 -0.99 1.80 -28.30
C ARG A 33 -1.41 0.34 -28.13
N GLY A 34 -0.76 -0.40 -27.25
CA GLY A 34 -1.01 -1.83 -27.06
C GLY A 34 -2.38 -2.13 -26.44
N LEU A 35 -2.84 -1.27 -25.52
CA LEU A 35 -4.14 -1.42 -24.85
C LEU A 35 -5.31 -0.79 -25.62
N GLY A 36 -5.04 -0.08 -26.72
CA GLY A 36 -6.07 0.65 -27.47
C GLY A 36 -6.74 1.75 -26.63
N ALA A 37 -5.98 2.42 -25.77
CA ALA A 37 -6.47 3.41 -24.80
C ALA A 37 -5.81 4.78 -24.98
N SER A 38 -6.42 5.83 -24.44
CA SER A 38 -5.80 7.16 -24.43
C SER A 38 -4.63 7.21 -23.43
N LYS A 39 -3.61 8.03 -23.72
CA LYS A 39 -2.49 8.28 -22.77
C LYS A 39 -3.00 8.79 -21.41
N THR A 40 -4.11 9.54 -21.40
CA THR A 40 -4.77 10.01 -20.17
C THR A 40 -5.33 8.85 -19.35
N ALA A 41 -6.01 7.89 -19.99
CA ALA A 41 -6.52 6.71 -19.31
C ALA A 41 -5.39 5.86 -18.73
N VAL A 42 -4.29 5.68 -19.47
CA VAL A 42 -3.09 4.97 -18.98
C VAL A 42 -2.48 5.68 -17.76
N ARG A 43 -2.26 6.99 -17.82
CA ARG A 43 -1.75 7.76 -16.68
C ARG A 43 -2.67 7.70 -15.46
N GLN A 44 -3.98 7.68 -15.68
CA GLN A 44 -4.95 7.51 -14.60
C GLN A 44 -4.85 6.11 -13.99
N ALA A 45 -4.69 5.06 -14.80
CA ALA A 45 -4.50 3.70 -14.32
C ALA A 45 -3.20 3.55 -13.51
N ILE A 46 -2.09 4.14 -13.98
CA ILE A 46 -0.82 4.17 -13.24
C ILE A 46 -1.02 4.80 -11.85
N ARG A 47 -1.63 5.98 -11.77
CA ARG A 47 -1.90 6.64 -10.48
C ARG A 47 -2.79 5.80 -9.56
N GLN A 48 -3.77 5.10 -10.12
CA GLN A 48 -4.65 4.22 -9.34
C GLN A 48 -3.89 3.01 -8.81
N ALA A 49 -3.00 2.41 -9.61
CA ALA A 49 -2.16 1.31 -9.20
C ALA A 49 -1.15 1.74 -8.11
N GLU A 50 -0.52 2.90 -8.27
CA GLU A 50 0.37 3.49 -7.25
C GLU A 50 -0.37 3.76 -5.94
N ALA A 51 -1.58 4.32 -5.99
CA ALA A 51 -2.40 4.56 -4.80
C ALA A 51 -2.84 3.25 -4.12
N ALA A 52 -3.19 2.23 -4.91
CA ALA A 52 -3.52 0.90 -4.39
C ALA A 52 -2.32 0.28 -3.67
N GLN A 53 -1.14 0.32 -4.29
CA GLN A 53 0.11 -0.17 -3.69
C GLN A 53 0.48 0.59 -2.42
N SER A 54 0.38 1.93 -2.42
CA SER A 54 0.63 2.76 -1.24
C SER A 54 -0.29 2.37 -0.07
N ASN A 55 -1.57 2.12 -0.36
CA ASN A 55 -2.52 1.62 0.64
C ASN A 55 -2.14 0.23 1.14
N THR A 56 -1.72 -0.69 0.26
CA THR A 56 -1.20 -2.01 0.66
C THR A 56 -0.01 -1.86 1.60
N PHE A 57 0.98 -1.03 1.25
CA PHE A 57 2.14 -0.72 2.07
C PHE A 57 1.75 -0.18 3.44
N TYR A 58 0.90 0.84 3.48
CA TYR A 58 0.45 1.41 4.73
C TYR A 58 -0.29 0.39 5.61
N ARG A 59 -1.22 -0.40 5.05
CA ARG A 59 -2.00 -1.40 5.80
C ARG A 59 -1.13 -2.48 6.40
N ARG A 60 -0.15 -2.97 5.64
CA ARG A 60 0.75 -4.05 6.07
C ARG A 60 1.77 -3.54 7.08
N ILE A 61 2.28 -2.32 6.92
CA ILE A 61 3.22 -1.70 7.88
C ILE A 61 2.53 -1.23 9.14
N SER A 62 1.27 -0.77 9.10
CA SER A 62 0.58 -0.29 10.30
C SER A 62 -0.24 -1.37 11.01
N GLY A 63 -0.51 -2.50 10.34
CA GLY A 63 -1.48 -3.50 10.78
C GLY A 63 -2.94 -3.03 10.68
N GLN A 64 -3.21 -1.82 10.17
CA GLN A 64 -4.55 -1.26 10.04
C GLN A 64 -5.21 -1.73 8.74
N ARG A 65 -5.78 -2.95 8.75
CA ARG A 65 -6.29 -3.64 7.55
C ARG A 65 -7.32 -2.87 6.70
N GLU A 66 -8.10 -1.96 7.28
CA GLU A 66 -9.11 -1.16 6.55
C GLU A 66 -8.65 0.27 6.25
N ALA A 67 -7.41 0.64 6.60
CA ALA A 67 -6.93 2.01 6.45
C ALA A 67 -6.83 2.42 4.98
N ASP A 68 -7.11 3.70 4.72
CA ASP A 68 -7.08 4.28 3.39
C ASP A 68 -6.35 5.62 3.45
N SER A 69 -5.15 5.65 2.90
CA SER A 69 -4.18 6.74 3.00
C SER A 69 -3.90 7.43 1.66
N ALA A 70 -4.09 6.72 0.55
CA ALA A 70 -3.91 7.19 -0.81
C ALA A 70 -5.22 7.07 -1.61
N GLU A 71 -5.61 8.15 -2.30
CA GLU A 71 -6.84 8.28 -3.11
C GLU A 71 -8.02 7.37 -2.71
N GLY A 72 -8.52 7.59 -1.50
CA GLY A 72 -9.59 6.79 -0.91
C GLY A 72 -11.02 7.25 -1.17
N THR A 73 -11.94 6.30 -1.32
CA THR A 73 -13.40 6.53 -1.38
C THR A 73 -14.09 6.39 -0.02
N SER A 74 -13.48 5.68 0.93
CA SER A 74 -14.10 5.35 2.22
C SER A 74 -13.71 6.33 3.31
N THR A 75 -14.70 7.07 3.83
CA THR A 75 -14.49 7.95 5.00
C THR A 75 -14.03 7.16 6.23
N ARG A 76 -14.48 5.90 6.37
CA ARG A 76 -14.01 4.99 7.43
C ARG A 76 -12.52 4.73 7.33
N GLY A 77 -12.03 4.36 6.15
CA GLY A 77 -10.63 4.00 5.94
C GLY A 77 -9.70 5.19 6.22
N MET A 78 -10.08 6.39 5.78
CA MET A 78 -9.32 7.61 6.08
C MET A 78 -9.32 7.96 7.57
N LEU A 79 -10.45 7.82 8.24
CA LEU A 79 -10.52 8.04 9.69
C LEU A 79 -9.70 6.99 10.45
N GLN A 80 -9.69 5.73 10.00
CA GLN A 80 -8.86 4.69 10.59
C GLN A 80 -7.37 4.99 10.36
N ALA A 81 -6.97 5.39 9.16
CA ALA A 81 -5.58 5.76 8.86
C ALA A 81 -5.08 6.86 9.81
N VAL A 82 -5.88 7.90 10.05
CA VAL A 82 -5.45 9.05 10.85
C VAL A 82 -5.51 8.80 12.35
N PHE A 83 -6.55 8.12 12.84
CA PHE A 83 -6.86 8.03 14.27
C PHE A 83 -6.74 6.61 14.84
N GLY A 84 -6.44 5.63 14.01
CA GLY A 84 -6.41 4.21 14.37
C GLY A 84 -7.79 3.65 14.71
N ARG A 85 -7.78 2.40 15.19
CA ARG A 85 -8.97 1.73 15.71
C ARG A 85 -9.35 2.27 17.09
N GLY A 86 -10.64 2.20 17.41
CA GLY A 86 -11.14 2.57 18.72
C GLY A 86 -10.86 1.49 19.77
N PRO A 87 -10.92 1.85 21.07
CA PRO A 87 -10.84 0.88 22.15
C PRO A 87 -11.87 -0.24 21.97
N ARG A 88 -11.51 -1.47 22.39
CA ARG A 88 -12.37 -2.68 22.29
C ARG A 88 -12.77 -3.02 20.84
N GLY A 89 -11.88 -2.77 19.88
CA GLY A 89 -12.08 -3.19 18.49
C GLY A 89 -12.97 -2.29 17.64
N GLY A 90 -13.32 -1.09 18.13
CA GLY A 90 -14.10 -0.13 17.35
C GLY A 90 -13.45 0.21 16.01
N ALA A 91 -14.25 0.40 14.96
CA ALA A 91 -13.76 0.62 13.59
C ALA A 91 -12.78 1.82 13.48
N VAL A 92 -13.04 2.88 14.25
CA VAL A 92 -12.21 4.09 14.34
C VAL A 92 -12.16 4.60 15.77
N ASN A 93 -11.09 5.30 16.15
CA ASN A 93 -11.02 6.02 17.41
C ASN A 93 -11.88 7.30 17.37
N ALA A 94 -13.20 7.11 17.54
CA ALA A 94 -14.18 8.18 17.41
C ALA A 94 -14.00 9.33 18.41
N ARG A 95 -13.36 9.08 19.57
CA ARG A 95 -13.10 10.14 20.57
C ARG A 95 -11.96 11.05 20.11
N ALA A 96 -10.83 10.48 19.71
CA ALA A 96 -9.69 11.26 19.19
C ALA A 96 -10.07 12.02 17.92
N ALA A 97 -10.78 11.35 17.00
CA ALA A 97 -11.27 11.97 15.77
C ALA A 97 -12.24 13.13 16.07
N ALA A 98 -13.18 12.93 16.99
CA ALA A 98 -14.15 13.97 17.38
C ALA A 98 -13.46 15.22 17.94
N GLN A 99 -12.49 15.03 18.84
CA GLN A 99 -11.70 16.10 19.42
C GLN A 99 -10.91 16.86 18.35
N SER A 100 -10.27 16.14 17.42
CA SER A 100 -9.49 16.76 16.34
C SER A 100 -10.35 17.49 15.30
N LEU A 101 -11.54 16.97 15.00
CA LEU A 101 -12.41 17.47 13.93
C LEU A 101 -13.50 18.47 14.42
N GLY A 102 -13.56 18.72 15.73
CA GLY A 102 -14.54 19.63 16.35
C GLY A 102 -15.99 19.16 16.18
N VAL A 103 -16.24 17.85 16.34
CA VAL A 103 -17.59 17.24 16.24
C VAL A 103 -17.84 16.24 17.37
N SER A 104 -19.06 15.74 17.51
CA SER A 104 -19.35 14.70 18.50
C SER A 104 -18.83 13.31 18.06
N PRO A 105 -18.43 12.42 19.00
CA PRO A 105 -18.03 11.05 18.67
C PRO A 105 -19.12 10.26 17.92
N GLY A 106 -20.40 10.53 18.22
CA GLY A 106 -21.53 9.92 17.50
C GLY A 106 -21.56 10.30 16.01
N THR A 107 -21.18 11.54 15.68
CA THR A 107 -21.07 12.01 14.29
C THR A 107 -19.96 11.26 13.56
N VAL A 108 -18.79 11.10 14.18
CA VAL A 108 -17.68 10.33 13.59
C VAL A 108 -18.09 8.87 13.37
N ARG A 109 -18.81 8.26 14.32
CA ARG A 109 -19.31 6.88 14.17
C ARG A 109 -20.29 6.76 12.99
N ARG A 110 -21.18 7.72 12.79
CA ARG A 110 -22.09 7.73 11.62
C ARG A 110 -21.32 7.90 10.30
N TRP A 111 -20.29 8.73 10.27
CA TRP A 111 -19.40 8.83 9.11
C TRP A 111 -18.66 7.53 8.81
N ALA A 112 -18.11 6.88 9.84
CA ALA A 112 -17.46 5.58 9.70
C ALA A 112 -18.46 4.48 9.30
N ALA A 113 -19.71 4.54 9.76
CA ALA A 113 -20.77 3.62 9.36
C ALA A 113 -21.29 3.89 7.93
N GLY A 114 -20.98 5.06 7.35
CA GLY A 114 -21.51 5.49 6.05
C GLY A 114 -22.95 5.98 6.10
N THR A 115 -23.57 6.07 7.28
CA THR A 115 -24.96 6.53 7.47
C THR A 115 -25.08 8.05 7.39
N GLN A 116 -23.98 8.77 7.49
CA GLN A 116 -23.90 10.21 7.29
C GLN A 116 -22.62 10.55 6.52
N LYS A 117 -22.66 11.58 5.66
CA LYS A 117 -21.48 12.10 4.98
C LYS A 117 -20.92 13.34 5.72
N PRO A 118 -19.60 13.50 5.84
CA PRO A 118 -19.03 14.77 6.29
C PRO A 118 -19.34 15.88 5.30
N SER A 119 -19.43 17.12 5.78
CA SER A 119 -19.45 18.31 4.92
C SER A 119 -18.21 18.35 4.01
N PRO A 120 -18.28 18.92 2.78
CA PRO A 120 -17.15 18.93 1.84
C PRO A 120 -15.82 19.40 2.44
N GLY A 121 -15.81 20.49 3.21
CA GLY A 121 -14.59 20.99 3.86
C GLY A 121 -13.99 20.01 4.89
N ARG A 122 -14.83 19.29 5.65
CA ARG A 122 -14.37 18.27 6.59
C ARG A 122 -13.86 17.03 5.88
N LEU A 123 -14.52 16.61 4.80
CA LEU A 123 -14.05 15.51 3.99
C LEU A 123 -12.68 15.83 3.37
N ALA A 124 -12.46 17.07 2.91
CA ALA A 124 -11.17 17.53 2.41
C ALA A 124 -10.09 17.50 3.50
N ALA A 125 -10.40 17.96 4.72
CA ALA A 125 -9.48 17.91 5.85
C ALA A 125 -9.11 16.46 6.24
N ILE A 126 -10.09 15.55 6.28
CA ILE A 126 -9.88 14.12 6.55
C ILE A 126 -8.97 13.50 5.47
N ARG A 127 -9.25 13.78 4.18
CA ARG A 127 -8.42 13.33 3.06
C ARG A 127 -6.99 13.82 3.17
N GLN A 128 -6.81 15.10 3.49
CA GLN A 128 -5.48 15.68 3.62
C GLN A 128 -4.72 15.07 4.80
N ALA A 129 -5.37 14.86 5.94
CA ALA A 129 -4.77 14.21 7.10
C ALA A 129 -4.39 12.75 6.79
N ALA A 130 -5.26 11.99 6.12
CA ALA A 130 -4.98 10.62 5.70
C ALA A 130 -3.78 10.55 4.76
N ARG A 131 -3.68 11.45 3.77
CA ARG A 131 -2.50 11.51 2.89
C ARG A 131 -1.21 11.79 3.64
N ARG A 132 -1.25 12.57 4.73
CA ARG A 132 -0.03 12.87 5.51
C ARG A 132 0.50 11.65 6.26
N THR A 133 -0.29 10.61 6.47
CA THR A 133 0.18 9.39 7.16
C THR A 133 1.23 8.64 6.33
N THR A 134 1.18 8.71 4.99
CA THR A 134 2.17 8.11 4.09
C THR A 134 3.14 9.11 3.49
N THR A 135 2.71 10.34 3.20
CA THR A 135 3.55 11.34 2.51
C THR A 135 4.57 12.03 3.42
N THR A 136 4.38 12.01 4.75
CA THR A 136 5.31 12.65 5.68
C THR A 136 6.09 11.63 6.49
N LYS A 137 7.38 11.90 6.75
CA LYS A 137 8.23 11.06 7.62
C LYS A 137 7.61 10.82 8.99
N ARG A 138 6.99 11.85 9.59
CA ARG A 138 6.29 11.74 10.87
C ARG A 138 5.10 10.78 10.79
N GLY A 139 4.30 10.86 9.72
CA GLY A 139 3.18 9.95 9.50
C GLY A 139 3.63 8.50 9.39
N ARG A 140 4.67 8.25 8.60
CA ARG A 140 5.23 6.91 8.39
C ARG A 140 5.82 6.31 9.66
N ARG A 141 6.48 7.13 10.49
CA ARG A 141 6.91 6.73 11.83
C ARG A 141 5.76 6.33 12.74
N GLY A 142 4.59 6.96 12.59
CA GLY A 142 3.38 6.54 13.29
C GLY A 142 2.95 5.14 12.87
N ALA A 143 2.92 4.87 11.57
CA ALA A 143 2.56 3.56 11.03
C ALA A 143 3.52 2.46 11.50
N THR A 144 4.84 2.70 11.44
CA THR A 144 5.82 1.70 11.90
C THR A 144 5.79 1.53 13.42
N ALA A 145 5.50 2.58 14.20
CA ALA A 145 5.30 2.47 15.63
C ALA A 145 4.09 1.57 15.99
N ASP A 146 2.99 1.67 15.24
CA ASP A 146 1.83 0.79 15.41
C ASP A 146 2.21 -0.68 15.21
N PHE A 147 3.02 -0.99 14.18
CA PHE A 147 3.51 -2.35 13.98
C PHE A 147 4.43 -2.81 15.10
N ARG A 148 5.41 -1.99 15.52
CA ARG A 148 6.29 -2.33 16.65
C ARG A 148 5.50 -2.67 17.91
N ALA A 149 4.44 -1.90 18.18
CA ALA A 149 3.56 -2.10 19.33
C ALA A 149 2.57 -3.27 19.17
N SER A 150 2.35 -3.77 17.95
CA SER A 150 1.46 -4.90 17.70
C SER A 150 2.06 -6.21 18.22
N THR A 151 1.21 -7.18 18.58
CA THR A 151 1.65 -8.53 18.99
C THR A 151 2.55 -9.18 17.94
N GLN A 152 2.16 -9.07 16.67
CA GLN A 152 2.89 -9.64 15.53
C GLN A 152 4.27 -8.98 15.37
N GLY A 153 4.33 -7.64 15.35
CA GLY A 153 5.59 -6.92 15.22
C GLY A 153 6.51 -7.12 16.42
N SER A 154 5.97 -7.08 17.64
CA SER A 154 6.73 -7.38 18.86
C SER A 154 7.27 -8.82 18.91
N GLN A 155 6.60 -9.79 18.29
CA GLN A 155 7.12 -11.15 18.15
C GLN A 155 8.21 -11.21 17.07
N ALA A 156 7.95 -10.63 15.90
CA ALA A 156 8.89 -10.61 14.78
C ALA A 156 10.21 -9.90 15.13
N LEU A 157 10.14 -8.80 15.90
CA LEU A 157 11.30 -8.03 16.36
C LEU A 157 12.10 -8.74 17.48
N ARG A 158 11.56 -9.80 18.08
CA ARG A 158 12.29 -10.60 19.07
C ARG A 158 12.99 -11.81 18.47
N GLY A 159 12.36 -12.46 17.49
CA GLY A 159 12.82 -13.76 16.98
C GLY A 159 13.05 -13.84 15.47
N GLY A 160 12.78 -12.77 14.73
CA GLY A 160 12.68 -12.82 13.28
C GLY A 160 11.33 -13.37 12.82
N SER A 161 11.18 -13.52 11.51
CA SER A 161 9.95 -14.03 10.89
C SER A 161 10.22 -14.48 9.45
N LYS A 162 9.16 -14.65 8.67
CA LYS A 162 9.22 -14.65 7.20
C LYS A 162 8.80 -13.29 6.67
N ILE A 163 9.40 -12.87 5.56
CA ILE A 163 8.83 -11.84 4.70
C ILE A 163 8.33 -12.51 3.43
N TRP A 164 7.16 -12.12 2.97
CA TRP A 164 6.60 -12.61 1.71
C TRP A 164 6.09 -11.46 0.86
N VAL A 165 6.15 -11.64 -0.45
CA VAL A 165 5.68 -10.68 -1.46
C VAL A 165 4.93 -11.43 -2.55
N SER A 166 3.77 -10.91 -2.96
CA SER A 166 3.01 -11.41 -4.10
C SER A 166 2.83 -10.34 -5.18
N GLY A 167 2.82 -10.80 -6.42
CA GLY A 167 2.69 -9.99 -7.62
C GLY A 167 3.50 -10.59 -8.76
N GLU A 168 3.60 -9.87 -9.86
CA GLU A 168 4.43 -10.23 -11.00
C GLU A 168 5.90 -9.92 -10.71
N GLN A 169 6.72 -10.96 -10.62
CA GLN A 169 8.10 -10.87 -10.14
C GLN A 169 8.98 -12.01 -10.69
N GLY A 170 10.29 -11.77 -10.73
CA GLY A 170 11.28 -12.73 -11.21
C GLY A 170 12.63 -12.10 -11.54
N VAL A 171 13.59 -12.96 -11.90
CA VAL A 171 14.94 -12.54 -12.29
C VAL A 171 14.87 -11.60 -13.51
N GLY A 172 15.53 -10.45 -13.41
CA GLY A 172 15.59 -9.43 -14.46
C GLY A 172 14.28 -8.67 -14.69
N GLY A 173 13.27 -8.87 -13.83
CA GLY A 173 12.02 -8.13 -13.83
C GLY A 173 11.30 -8.13 -15.18
N TYR A 174 10.79 -6.95 -15.56
CA TYR A 174 10.06 -6.75 -16.81
C TYR A 174 10.93 -7.01 -18.05
N GLU A 175 12.19 -6.58 -18.03
CA GLU A 175 13.06 -6.54 -19.22
C GLU A 175 13.47 -7.93 -19.71
N GLN A 176 13.63 -8.91 -18.81
CA GLN A 176 14.07 -10.26 -19.17
C GLN A 176 12.93 -11.26 -19.41
N GLY A 177 11.67 -10.89 -19.11
CA GLY A 177 10.50 -11.74 -19.39
C GLY A 177 10.36 -13.00 -18.54
N TYR A 178 11.19 -13.17 -17.50
CA TYR A 178 11.09 -14.27 -16.53
C TYR A 178 10.14 -13.95 -15.36
N ALA A 179 9.62 -12.72 -15.29
CA ALA A 179 8.61 -12.36 -14.31
C ALA A 179 7.34 -13.21 -14.49
N ARG A 180 6.78 -13.69 -13.37
CA ARG A 180 5.49 -14.39 -13.33
C ARG A 180 4.77 -13.95 -12.07
N ASP A 181 3.44 -13.93 -12.15
CA ASP A 181 2.61 -13.81 -10.95
C ASP A 181 2.87 -14.99 -10.01
N ARG A 182 3.37 -14.67 -8.82
CA ARG A 182 3.70 -15.66 -7.78
C ARG A 182 3.76 -15.01 -6.42
N ARG A 183 3.80 -15.85 -5.38
CA ARG A 183 4.15 -15.46 -4.02
C ARG A 183 5.49 -16.08 -3.65
N VAL A 184 6.45 -15.26 -3.25
CA VAL A 184 7.74 -15.69 -2.71
C VAL A 184 7.82 -15.36 -1.24
N ALA A 185 8.56 -16.16 -0.47
CA ALA A 185 8.78 -15.93 0.93
C ALA A 185 10.19 -16.38 1.32
N THR A 186 10.85 -15.63 2.19
CA THR A 186 12.15 -15.99 2.77
C THR A 186 12.21 -15.52 4.23
N ASP A 187 13.19 -16.01 4.98
CA ASP A 187 13.37 -15.64 6.38
C ASP A 187 13.93 -14.22 6.50
N ILE A 188 13.45 -13.48 7.49
CA ILE A 188 13.86 -12.11 7.80
C ILE A 188 14.20 -11.98 9.29
N SER A 189 15.39 -11.49 9.59
CA SER A 189 15.87 -11.28 10.96
C SER A 189 15.28 -10.02 11.59
N PRO A 190 15.34 -9.88 12.94
CA PRO A 190 14.90 -8.66 13.62
C PRO A 190 15.55 -7.36 13.09
N SER A 191 16.85 -7.38 12.80
CA SER A 191 17.57 -6.22 12.29
C SER A 191 17.15 -5.86 10.87
N GLU A 192 16.88 -6.85 10.02
CA GLU A 192 16.35 -6.63 8.67
C GLU A 192 14.91 -6.08 8.72
N ILE A 193 14.07 -6.54 9.64
CA ILE A 193 12.74 -5.96 9.88
C ILE A 193 12.87 -4.48 10.27
N GLU A 194 13.76 -4.13 11.21
CA GLU A 194 13.97 -2.73 11.58
C GLU A 194 14.54 -1.89 10.42
N ALA A 195 15.42 -2.46 9.58
CA ALA A 195 15.93 -1.81 8.38
C ALA A 195 14.81 -1.53 7.37
N MET A 196 13.93 -2.51 7.13
CA MET A 196 12.74 -2.36 6.28
C MET A 196 11.84 -1.22 6.77
N LEU A 197 11.53 -1.21 8.08
CA LEU A 197 10.68 -0.17 8.68
C LEU A 197 11.33 1.22 8.54
N ARG A 198 12.64 1.33 8.74
CA ARG A 198 13.39 2.59 8.55
C ARG A 198 13.40 3.04 7.10
N ALA A 199 13.59 2.13 6.14
CA ALA A 199 13.54 2.44 4.72
C ALA A 199 12.19 3.04 4.33
N TYR A 200 11.09 2.51 4.86
CA TYR A 200 9.77 3.11 4.71
C TYR A 200 9.66 4.47 5.42
N GLU A 201 10.11 4.61 6.67
CA GLU A 201 10.08 5.88 7.38
C GLU A 201 10.81 7.00 6.61
N ASP A 202 11.98 6.72 6.06
CA ASP A 202 12.84 7.68 5.40
C ASP A 202 12.40 7.95 3.96
N GLY A 203 12.23 6.89 3.15
CA GLY A 203 11.98 6.97 1.72
C GLY A 203 10.53 6.70 1.29
N GLY A 204 9.61 6.43 2.21
CA GLY A 204 8.23 6.08 1.89
C GLY A 204 8.12 4.81 1.06
N ASP A 205 7.14 4.77 0.17
CA ASP A 205 6.88 3.62 -0.70
C ASP A 205 8.09 3.29 -1.58
N SER A 206 8.82 4.29 -2.09
CA SER A 206 10.06 4.07 -2.85
C SER A 206 11.16 3.45 -2.01
N GLY A 207 11.42 3.97 -0.81
CA GLY A 207 12.46 3.43 0.05
C GLY A 207 12.15 2.00 0.50
N LEU A 208 10.89 1.69 0.77
CA LEU A 208 10.46 0.32 1.06
C LEU A 208 10.68 -0.61 -0.15
N ARG A 209 10.34 -0.18 -1.36
CA ARG A 209 10.54 -0.99 -2.58
C ARG A 209 12.00 -1.24 -2.87
N ASP A 210 12.84 -0.21 -2.78
CA ASP A 210 14.28 -0.36 -2.99
C ASP A 210 14.88 -1.34 -1.98
N TRP A 211 14.50 -1.22 -0.70
CA TRP A 211 14.91 -2.18 0.34
C TRP A 211 14.43 -3.60 0.04
N MET A 212 13.17 -3.79 -0.39
CA MET A 212 12.65 -5.12 -0.73
C MET A 212 13.37 -5.71 -1.92
N ARG A 213 13.66 -4.92 -2.96
CA ARG A 213 14.43 -5.37 -4.13
C ARG A 213 15.80 -5.87 -3.69
N GLU A 214 16.56 -5.04 -2.99
CA GLU A 214 17.91 -5.39 -2.51
C GLU A 214 17.89 -6.61 -1.59
N PHE A 215 16.89 -6.72 -0.71
CA PHE A 215 16.75 -7.86 0.19
C PHE A 215 16.49 -9.17 -0.56
N PHE A 216 15.57 -9.17 -1.53
CA PHE A 216 15.25 -10.39 -2.29
C PHE A 216 16.34 -10.75 -3.32
N ASP A 217 17.02 -9.75 -3.87
CA ASP A 217 18.21 -9.93 -4.72
C ASP A 217 19.31 -10.71 -3.96
N ASP A 218 19.61 -10.30 -2.73
CA ASP A 218 20.62 -10.96 -1.88
C ASP A 218 20.15 -12.31 -1.30
N LYS A 219 18.93 -12.36 -0.74
CA LYS A 219 18.47 -13.48 0.10
C LYS A 219 17.68 -14.55 -0.63
N TYR A 220 17.18 -14.27 -1.83
CA TYR A 220 16.32 -15.19 -2.55
C TYR A 220 17.00 -15.68 -3.82
N VAL A 221 17.18 -14.80 -4.81
CA VAL A 221 17.86 -15.11 -6.08
C VAL A 221 18.46 -13.84 -6.64
N ASP A 222 19.72 -13.88 -7.04
CA ASP A 222 20.41 -12.76 -7.70
C ASP A 222 19.65 -12.28 -8.96
N GLY A 223 19.57 -10.96 -9.10
CA GLY A 223 18.80 -10.26 -10.13
C GLY A 223 17.29 -10.22 -9.89
N TRP A 224 16.80 -10.51 -8.68
CA TRP A 224 15.36 -10.49 -8.41
C TRP A 224 14.76 -9.08 -8.49
N ASP A 225 13.64 -8.94 -9.20
CA ASP A 225 12.92 -7.67 -9.30
C ASP A 225 11.39 -7.86 -9.32
N PHE A 226 10.68 -6.77 -9.02
CA PHE A 226 9.23 -6.70 -8.94
C PHE A 226 8.67 -5.87 -10.10
N VAL A 227 7.80 -6.46 -10.91
CA VAL A 227 7.01 -5.75 -11.93
C VAL A 227 5.77 -5.15 -11.28
N THR A 228 5.07 -5.94 -10.47
CA THR A 228 4.01 -5.48 -9.57
C THR A 228 4.28 -5.95 -8.15
N ILE A 229 3.70 -5.24 -7.19
CA ILE A 229 3.60 -5.70 -5.81
C ILE A 229 2.14 -5.53 -5.42
N ASP A 230 1.43 -6.65 -5.40
CA ASP A 230 0.01 -6.69 -5.13
C ASP A 230 -0.23 -6.76 -3.62
N ASP A 231 0.65 -7.48 -2.92
CA ASP A 231 0.63 -7.63 -1.48
C ASP A 231 1.99 -8.05 -0.92
N PHE A 232 2.22 -7.82 0.36
CA PHE A 232 3.40 -8.30 1.08
C PHE A 232 3.11 -8.38 2.58
N GLY A 233 3.97 -9.03 3.34
CA GLY A 233 3.84 -9.02 4.79
C GLY A 233 4.97 -9.70 5.53
N ILE A 234 4.96 -9.50 6.85
CA ILE A 234 5.81 -10.21 7.80
C ILE A 234 4.98 -11.33 8.44
N GLY A 235 5.54 -12.53 8.58
CA GLY A 235 4.86 -13.72 9.09
C GLY A 235 4.46 -14.70 8.00
N THR A 236 3.59 -15.65 8.33
CA THR A 236 3.06 -16.60 7.34
C THR A 236 1.98 -15.90 6.50
N PRO A 237 1.98 -16.07 5.17
CA PRO A 237 0.89 -15.59 4.34
C PRO A 237 -0.45 -16.20 4.80
N GLU A 238 -1.49 -15.36 4.94
CA GLU A 238 -2.89 -15.82 5.09
C GLU A 238 -3.42 -16.40 3.76
#